data_AF-A0A6L5XFH2-F1
#
_entry.id   AF-A0A6L5XFH2-F1
#
_cell.length_a   1.000
_cell.length_b   1.000
_cell.length_c   1.000
_cell.angle_alpha   90.00
_cell.angle_beta   90.00
_cell.angle_gamma   90.00
#
_symmetry.space_group_name_H-M   'P 1'
#
loop_
_entity.id
_entity.type
_entity.pdbx_description
1 polymer ?
#
loop_
_entity_poly.entity_id
_entity_poly.type
_entity_poly.pdbx_seq_one_letter_code
_entity_poly.pdbx_strand_id
1 'polypeptide(L)'
;MFSEELESVIEAALADGTLTAKEREVLHKRAAAEGVDPDELDVVIEGRLAKMKREEDWLRPAPPSDKFGDVKKCPRCGEPVEPMAVKCSACGYEFRGVEALKSSQQLADKLDEIAKSYRDKKGNSFQQHDDQIYSMREQARVIKSFPVPTTKEDLLDFAITMQSKWKSSTGLERGTGVKTAYKAKYEECVNKAQLLFPNDPMFQGVFEQHQADKKNMSTQKKVLVVCVLVLLFSLFMYILMK
;
A
#
# COMPACT_ATOMS: atom_id res chain seq x y z
N MET A 1 31.68 -44.76 16.08
CA MET A 1 30.97 -44.51 17.36
C MET A 1 32.03 -43.99 18.31
N PHE A 2 31.74 -42.89 18.99
CA PHE A 2 32.74 -42.23 19.82
C PHE A 2 32.91 -43.01 21.13
N SER A 3 33.92 -42.67 21.93
CA SER A 3 34.02 -43.24 23.28
C SER A 3 32.78 -42.85 24.09
N GLU A 4 32.40 -43.69 25.07
CA GLU A 4 31.27 -43.39 25.96
C GLU A 4 31.45 -42.06 26.70
N GLU A 5 32.70 -41.71 27.02
CA GLU A 5 33.03 -40.44 27.66
C GLU A 5 32.83 -39.25 26.72
N LEU A 6 33.27 -39.35 25.46
CA LEU A 6 33.08 -38.29 24.47
C LEU A 6 31.61 -38.12 24.12
N GLU A 7 30.83 -39.21 24.04
CA GLU A 7 29.38 -39.15 23.82
C GLU A 7 28.66 -38.45 24.97
N SER A 8 29.02 -38.73 26.22
CA SER A 8 28.45 -38.06 27.40
C SER A 8 28.73 -36.55 27.41
N VAL A 9 29.95 -36.15 27.03
CA VAL A 9 30.31 -34.72 26.97
C VAL A 9 29.61 -34.01 25.81
N ILE A 10 29.44 -34.68 24.66
CA ILE A 10 28.66 -34.15 23.53
C ILE A 10 27.20 -33.94 23.95
N GLU A 11 26.58 -34.89 24.63
CA GLU A 11 25.18 -34.75 25.09
C GLU A 11 25.01 -33.62 26.10
N ALA A 12 25.93 -33.50 27.06
CA ALA A 12 25.92 -32.41 28.03
C ALA A 12 26.06 -31.03 27.36
N ALA A 13 26.92 -30.93 26.33
CA ALA A 13 27.13 -29.68 25.58
C ALA A 13 25.99 -29.34 24.59
N LEU A 14 25.13 -30.31 24.25
CA LEU A 14 23.98 -30.10 23.37
C LEU A 14 22.65 -29.98 24.12
N ALA A 15 22.66 -30.11 25.45
CA ALA A 15 21.46 -30.12 26.28
C ALA A 15 20.66 -28.81 26.24
N ASP A 16 21.33 -27.68 25.98
CA ASP A 16 20.71 -26.35 25.86
C ASP A 16 20.28 -26.00 24.41
N GLY A 17 20.53 -26.91 23.45
CA GLY A 17 20.23 -26.72 22.03
C GLY A 17 21.17 -25.75 21.30
N THR A 18 22.23 -25.26 21.93
CA THR A 18 23.17 -24.29 21.34
C THR A 18 24.63 -24.62 21.66
N LEU A 19 25.46 -24.81 20.63
CA LEU A 19 26.89 -25.03 20.82
C LEU A 19 27.67 -23.71 20.77
N THR A 20 28.26 -23.29 21.89
CA THR A 20 29.12 -22.10 21.93
C THR A 20 30.52 -22.39 21.37
N ALA A 21 31.25 -21.32 20.98
CA ALA A 21 32.60 -21.44 20.45
C ALA A 21 33.59 -22.09 21.44
N LYS A 22 33.40 -21.88 22.75
CA LYS A 22 34.26 -22.48 23.78
C LYS A 22 33.96 -23.97 23.97
N GLU A 23 32.70 -24.37 23.92
CA GLU A 23 32.31 -25.79 23.99
C GLU A 23 32.82 -26.56 22.78
N ARG A 24 32.72 -25.97 21.59
CA ARG A 24 33.30 -26.54 20.38
C ARG A 24 34.80 -26.78 20.51
N GLU A 25 35.55 -25.80 21.03
CA GLU A 25 36.99 -25.93 21.23
C GLU A 25 37.35 -27.03 22.24
N VAL A 26 36.57 -27.18 23.31
CA VAL A 26 36.76 -28.25 24.32
C VAL A 26 36.48 -29.63 23.72
N LEU A 27 35.42 -29.76 22.92
CA LEU A 27 35.07 -31.01 22.23
C LEU A 27 36.15 -31.40 21.21
N HIS A 28 36.68 -30.45 20.43
CA HIS A 28 37.77 -30.70 19.48
C HIS A 28 39.06 -31.15 20.17
N LYS A 29 39.43 -30.52 21.29
CA LYS A 29 40.61 -30.93 22.06
C LYS A 29 40.48 -32.35 22.61
N ARG A 30 39.29 -32.72 23.07
CA ARG A 30 39.03 -34.06 23.60
C ARG A 30 38.94 -35.10 22.48
N ALA A 31 38.26 -34.80 21.39
CA ALA A 31 38.23 -35.65 20.20
C ALA A 31 39.64 -35.92 19.64
N ALA A 32 40.48 -34.89 19.54
CA ALA A 32 41.87 -35.04 19.12
C ALA A 32 42.68 -35.92 20.08
N ALA A 33 42.44 -35.82 21.40
CA ALA A 33 43.09 -36.69 22.40
C ALA A 33 42.65 -38.16 22.30
N GLU A 34 41.44 -38.40 21.79
CA GLU A 34 40.88 -39.73 21.55
C GLU A 34 41.12 -40.25 20.11
N GLY A 35 41.87 -39.48 19.30
CA GLY A 35 42.20 -39.85 17.91
C GLY A 35 41.06 -39.69 16.92
N VAL A 36 40.03 -38.92 17.27
CA VAL A 36 38.88 -38.57 16.41
C VAL A 36 39.18 -37.28 15.66
N ASP A 37 38.82 -37.25 14.37
CA ASP A 37 38.98 -36.07 13.52
C ASP A 37 37.99 -34.95 13.94
N PRO A 38 38.47 -33.72 14.21
CA PRO A 38 37.62 -32.58 14.55
C PRO A 38 36.53 -32.26 13.50
N ASP A 39 36.82 -32.46 12.21
CA ASP A 39 35.87 -32.19 11.13
C ASP A 39 34.76 -33.26 11.11
N GLU A 40 35.09 -34.52 11.41
CA GLU A 40 34.09 -35.59 11.55
C GLU A 40 33.18 -35.37 12.77
N LEU A 41 33.74 -34.86 13.87
CA LEU A 41 32.99 -34.50 15.07
C LEU A 41 31.97 -33.39 14.77
N ASP A 42 32.36 -32.37 14.02
CA ASP A 42 31.48 -31.25 13.65
C ASP A 42 30.28 -31.73 12.82
N VAL A 43 30.48 -32.64 11.85
CA VAL A 43 29.38 -33.22 11.06
C VAL A 43 28.36 -33.93 11.97
N VAL A 44 28.82 -34.65 13.00
CA VAL A 44 27.93 -35.36 13.92
C VAL A 44 27.20 -34.39 14.84
N ILE A 45 27.87 -33.37 15.37
CA ILE A 45 27.27 -32.36 16.24
C ILE A 45 26.20 -31.57 15.47
N GLU A 46 26.50 -31.12 14.25
CA GLU A 46 25.54 -30.43 13.39
C GLU A 46 24.34 -31.31 13.05
N GLY A 47 24.58 -32.59 12.76
CA GLY A 47 23.52 -33.57 12.52
C GLY A 47 22.59 -33.76 13.72
N ARG A 48 23.12 -33.75 14.95
CA ARG A 48 22.33 -33.85 16.20
C ARG A 48 21.54 -32.56 16.45
N LEU A 49 22.16 -31.38 16.30
CA LEU A 49 21.48 -30.09 16.42
C LEU A 49 20.35 -29.93 15.39
N ALA A 50 20.56 -30.41 14.15
CA ALA A 50 19.54 -30.37 13.11
C ALA A 50 18.35 -31.29 13.43
N LYS A 51 18.58 -32.46 14.06
CA LYS A 51 17.50 -33.34 14.53
C LYS A 51 16.68 -32.67 15.65
N MET A 52 17.35 -32.10 16.65
CA MET A 52 16.68 -31.38 17.74
C MET A 52 15.85 -30.21 17.23
N LYS A 53 16.39 -29.40 16.30
CA LYS A 53 15.65 -28.30 15.66
C LYS A 53 14.45 -28.78 14.84
N ARG A 54 14.56 -29.91 14.13
CA ARG A 54 13.42 -30.48 13.38
C ARG A 54 12.32 -30.99 14.31
N GLU A 55 12.69 -31.56 15.45
CA GLU A 55 11.72 -31.98 16.48
C GLU A 55 11.05 -30.76 17.11
N GLU A 56 11.80 -29.71 17.45
CA GLU A 56 11.25 -28.44 17.92
C GLU A 56 10.33 -27.79 16.88
N ASP A 57 10.72 -27.76 15.60
CA ASP A 57 9.93 -27.22 14.50
C ASP A 57 8.65 -28.04 14.23
N TRP A 58 8.65 -29.35 14.52
CA TRP A 58 7.43 -30.18 14.44
C TRP A 58 6.43 -29.88 15.56
N LEU A 59 6.92 -29.55 16.76
CA LEU A 59 6.08 -29.09 17.87
C LEU A 59 5.66 -27.61 17.72
N ARG A 60 6.35 -26.84 16.88
CA ARG A 60 6.00 -25.46 16.60
C ARG A 60 4.78 -25.42 15.67
N PRO A 61 3.67 -24.75 16.04
CA PRO A 61 2.56 -24.57 15.11
C PRO A 61 3.10 -23.87 13.85
N ALA A 62 2.78 -24.45 12.69
CA ALA A 62 3.24 -23.93 11.41
C ALA A 62 2.93 -22.42 11.31
N PRO A 63 3.86 -21.60 10.76
CA PRO A 63 3.51 -20.23 10.42
C PRO A 63 2.25 -20.25 9.55
N PRO A 64 1.28 -19.34 9.78
CA PRO A 64 -0.02 -19.39 9.11
C PRO A 64 0.20 -19.46 7.60
N SER A 65 -0.14 -20.62 7.03
CA SER A 65 -0.06 -20.82 5.59
C SER A 65 -1.29 -20.19 4.95
N ASP A 66 -1.09 -19.17 4.12
CA ASP A 66 -2.10 -18.45 3.32
C ASP A 66 -2.81 -19.31 2.25
N LYS A 67 -2.93 -20.64 2.43
CA LYS A 67 -3.38 -21.57 1.38
C LYS A 67 -4.79 -22.13 1.55
N PHE A 68 -5.49 -21.84 2.64
CA PHE A 68 -6.94 -21.98 2.73
C PHE A 68 -7.47 -20.77 3.48
N GLY A 69 -8.28 -19.96 2.79
CA GLY A 69 -8.77 -18.69 3.32
C GLY A 69 -9.40 -18.86 4.69
N ASP A 70 -8.96 -18.05 5.65
CA ASP A 70 -9.58 -17.94 6.96
C ASP A 70 -11.10 -17.80 6.80
N VAL A 71 -11.84 -18.80 7.28
CA VAL A 71 -13.29 -18.72 7.37
C VAL A 71 -13.60 -17.67 8.44
N LYS A 72 -13.77 -16.42 7.98
CA LYS A 72 -14.13 -15.30 8.86
C LYS A 72 -15.48 -15.63 9.49
N LYS A 73 -15.57 -15.56 10.83
CA LYS A 73 -16.82 -15.76 11.56
C LYS A 73 -17.49 -14.41 11.81
N CYS A 74 -18.81 -14.39 11.88
CA CYS A 74 -19.53 -13.19 12.27
C CYS A 74 -19.19 -12.82 13.72
N PRO A 75 -18.75 -11.57 14.01
CA PRO A 75 -18.43 -11.17 15.38
C PRO A 75 -19.66 -11.06 16.28
N ARG A 76 -20.87 -11.04 15.70
CA ARG A 76 -22.13 -10.94 16.44
C ARG A 76 -22.77 -12.29 16.75
N CYS A 77 -22.74 -13.25 15.82
CA CYS A 77 -23.43 -14.53 15.98
C CYS A 77 -22.54 -15.77 15.82
N GLY A 78 -21.28 -15.61 15.44
CA GLY A 78 -20.33 -16.72 15.28
C GLY A 78 -20.49 -17.55 14.00
N GLU A 79 -21.52 -17.29 13.19
CA GLU A 79 -21.76 -17.99 11.92
C GLU A 79 -20.58 -17.77 10.94
N PRO A 80 -20.09 -18.81 10.24
CA PRO A 80 -19.13 -18.63 9.17
C PRO A 80 -19.70 -17.72 8.09
N VAL A 81 -18.96 -16.69 7.71
CA VAL A 81 -19.36 -15.77 6.64
C VAL A 81 -18.50 -15.93 5.42
N GLU A 82 -19.15 -15.84 4.27
CA GLU A 82 -18.44 -15.85 3.00
C GLU A 82 -17.43 -14.68 2.95
N PRO A 83 -16.21 -14.92 2.46
CA PRO A 83 -15.27 -13.84 2.22
C PRO A 83 -15.94 -12.83 1.27
N MET A 84 -16.05 -11.57 1.70
CA MET A 84 -16.74 -10.45 1.02
C MET A 84 -18.24 -10.25 1.32
N ALA A 85 -18.85 -11.00 2.24
CA ALA A 85 -20.20 -10.70 2.70
C ALA A 85 -20.27 -9.32 3.38
N VAL A 86 -21.11 -8.41 2.87
CA VAL A 86 -21.34 -7.07 3.46
C VAL A 86 -22.25 -7.16 4.70
N LYS A 87 -23.10 -8.19 4.75
CA LYS A 87 -24.00 -8.47 5.87
C LYS A 87 -23.99 -9.95 6.21
N CYS A 88 -24.12 -10.27 7.49
CA CYS A 88 -24.29 -11.65 7.95
C CYS A 88 -25.69 -12.17 7.57
N SER A 89 -25.75 -13.31 6.89
CA SER A 89 -27.00 -13.98 6.50
C SER A 89 -27.83 -14.45 7.69
N ALA A 90 -27.19 -14.81 8.80
CA ALA A 90 -27.86 -15.34 9.98
C ALA A 90 -28.43 -14.26 10.93
N CYS A 91 -27.69 -13.16 11.15
CA CYS A 91 -28.07 -12.16 12.16
C CYS A 91 -28.21 -10.73 11.63
N GLY A 92 -27.99 -10.50 10.33
CA GLY A 92 -28.10 -9.18 9.71
C GLY A 92 -27.02 -8.18 10.13
N TYR A 93 -25.98 -8.61 10.85
CA TYR A 93 -24.87 -7.74 11.22
C TYR A 93 -24.12 -7.24 9.98
N GLU A 94 -23.97 -5.92 9.84
CA GLU A 94 -23.21 -5.31 8.75
C GLU A 94 -21.71 -5.34 9.09
N PHE A 95 -20.94 -6.00 8.24
CA PHE A 95 -19.48 -6.06 8.37
C PHE A 95 -18.89 -4.71 7.99
N ARG A 96 -18.72 -3.85 8.99
CA ARG A 96 -17.95 -2.61 8.83
C ARG A 96 -16.47 -2.98 8.87
N GLY A 97 -15.78 -2.85 7.74
CA GLY A 97 -14.34 -3.05 7.67
C GLY A 97 -13.62 -2.04 8.56
N VAL A 98 -13.18 -2.49 9.74
CA VAL A 98 -12.24 -1.75 10.60
C VAL A 98 -10.80 -1.94 10.10
N GLU A 99 -10.61 -2.59 8.95
CA GLU A 99 -9.42 -2.39 8.11
C GLU A 99 -9.45 -0.92 7.67
N ALA A 100 -8.81 -0.10 8.50
CA ALA A 100 -8.82 1.36 8.51
C ALA A 100 -8.97 1.99 7.11
N LEU A 101 -9.79 3.05 7.03
CA LEU A 101 -9.86 3.97 5.90
C LEU A 101 -8.46 4.51 5.56
N LYS A 102 -7.73 3.75 4.75
CA LYS A 102 -6.31 3.92 4.51
C LYS A 102 -6.04 4.33 3.08
N SER A 103 -7.00 4.30 2.18
CA SER A 103 -6.71 4.55 0.76
C SER A 103 -6.23 5.98 0.52
N SER A 104 -6.85 6.96 1.20
CA SER A 104 -6.39 8.36 1.20
C SER A 104 -4.99 8.50 1.81
N GLN A 105 -4.72 7.79 2.91
CA GLN A 105 -3.43 7.81 3.62
C GLN A 105 -2.32 7.15 2.80
N GLN A 106 -2.56 5.96 2.25
CA GLN A 106 -1.64 5.22 1.39
C GLN A 106 -1.29 6.00 0.13
N LEU A 107 -2.27 6.69 -0.47
CA LEU A 107 -1.97 7.58 -1.59
C LEU A 107 -1.09 8.74 -1.12
N ALA A 108 -1.40 9.38 0.01
CA ALA A 108 -0.58 10.46 0.55
C ALA A 108 0.86 10.01 0.83
N ASP A 109 1.05 8.85 1.47
CA ASP A 109 2.37 8.30 1.77
C ASP A 109 3.20 8.08 0.50
N LYS A 110 2.60 7.50 -0.55
CA LYS A 110 3.27 7.33 -1.86
C LYS A 110 3.65 8.65 -2.50
N LEU A 111 2.81 9.68 -2.37
CA LEU A 111 3.10 11.00 -2.93
C LEU A 111 4.20 11.72 -2.16
N ASP A 112 4.25 11.53 -0.83
CA ASP A 112 5.29 12.08 0.04
C ASP A 112 6.64 11.38 -0.20
N GLU A 113 6.63 10.07 -0.44
CA GLU A 113 7.84 9.32 -0.83
C GLU A 113 8.42 9.85 -2.15
N ILE A 114 7.56 10.07 -3.16
CA ILE A 114 7.96 10.72 -4.42
C ILE A 114 8.45 12.15 -4.17
N ALA A 115 7.80 12.93 -3.30
CA ALA A 115 8.28 14.29 -3.02
C ALA A 115 9.68 14.26 -2.38
N LYS A 116 9.93 13.34 -1.45
CA LYS A 116 11.22 13.18 -0.77
C LYS A 116 12.34 12.76 -1.72
N SER A 117 12.09 11.79 -2.62
CA SER A 117 13.11 11.27 -3.54
C SER A 117 13.70 12.32 -4.48
N TYR A 118 12.95 13.40 -4.76
CA TYR A 118 13.43 14.54 -5.56
C TYR A 118 13.97 15.69 -4.71
N ARG A 119 13.53 15.86 -3.46
CA ARG A 119 14.06 16.89 -2.54
C ARG A 119 15.49 16.62 -2.09
N ASP A 120 15.86 15.35 -1.95
CA ASP A 120 17.18 14.96 -1.42
C ASP A 120 18.29 15.03 -2.49
N LYS A 121 17.93 15.26 -3.77
CA LYS A 121 18.90 15.44 -4.85
C LYS A 121 19.61 16.79 -4.72
N LYS A 122 20.93 16.76 -4.58
CA LYS A 122 21.78 17.97 -4.64
C LYS A 122 21.93 18.41 -6.09
N GLY A 123 21.64 19.68 -6.40
CA GLY A 123 21.75 20.25 -7.74
C GLY A 123 21.74 21.78 -7.71
N ASN A 124 22.02 22.40 -8.86
CA ASN A 124 21.87 23.85 -9.02
C ASN A 124 20.37 24.24 -9.14
N SER A 125 20.07 25.53 -9.11
CA SER A 125 18.69 26.03 -9.14
C SER A 125 17.90 25.59 -10.37
N PHE A 126 18.57 25.39 -11.51
CA PHE A 126 17.94 24.92 -12.75
C PHE A 126 17.54 23.44 -12.63
N GLN A 127 18.44 22.60 -12.11
CA GLN A 127 18.20 21.18 -11.91
C GLN A 127 17.11 20.91 -10.86
N GLN A 128 17.05 21.74 -9.81
CA GLN A 128 15.98 21.67 -8.81
C GLN A 128 14.59 21.95 -9.41
N HIS A 129 14.49 22.89 -10.35
CA HIS A 129 13.23 23.21 -11.02
C HIS A 129 12.76 22.04 -11.91
N ASP A 130 13.68 21.43 -12.66
CA ASP A 130 13.37 20.26 -13.48
C ASP A 130 12.97 19.05 -12.62
N ASP A 131 13.71 18.77 -11.55
CA ASP A 131 13.38 17.71 -10.59
C ASP A 131 11.98 17.91 -9.96
N GLN A 132 11.60 19.14 -9.64
CA GLN A 132 10.25 19.45 -9.15
C GLN A 132 9.18 19.14 -10.20
N ILE A 133 9.41 19.48 -11.48
CA ILE A 133 8.46 19.17 -12.56
C ILE A 133 8.34 17.64 -12.75
N TYR A 134 9.46 16.91 -12.72
CA TYR A 134 9.45 15.45 -12.83
C TYR A 134 8.70 14.79 -11.67
N SER A 135 8.94 15.24 -10.43
CA SER A 135 8.23 14.81 -9.24
C SER A 135 6.71 14.98 -9.41
N MET A 136 6.25 16.16 -9.83
CA MET A 136 4.83 16.42 -10.03
C MET A 136 4.21 15.56 -11.15
N ARG A 137 4.94 15.31 -12.25
CA ARG A 137 4.47 14.41 -13.32
C ARG A 137 4.37 12.95 -12.86
N GLU A 138 5.29 12.51 -12.01
CA GLU A 138 5.27 11.18 -11.41
C GLU A 138 4.11 11.03 -10.42
N GLN A 139 3.91 12.02 -9.55
CA GLN A 139 2.74 12.12 -8.68
C GLN A 139 1.43 12.03 -9.47
N ALA A 140 1.32 12.75 -10.59
CA ALA A 140 0.14 12.68 -11.46
C ALA A 140 -0.11 11.27 -12.05
N ARG A 141 0.96 10.53 -12.38
CA ARG A 141 0.86 9.14 -12.86
C ARG A 141 0.41 8.19 -11.75
N VAL A 142 0.95 8.35 -10.53
CA VAL A 142 0.53 7.56 -9.37
C VAL A 142 -0.92 7.83 -9.01
N ILE A 143 -1.34 9.10 -8.93
CA ILE A 143 -2.74 9.45 -8.66
C ILE A 143 -3.68 8.80 -9.66
N LYS A 144 -3.36 8.81 -10.96
CA LYS A 144 -4.22 8.19 -11.99
C LYS A 144 -4.30 6.66 -11.88
N SER A 145 -3.20 6.00 -11.55
CA SER A 145 -3.13 4.54 -11.49
C SER A 145 -3.53 3.95 -10.13
N PHE A 146 -3.67 4.78 -9.10
CA PHE A 146 -4.04 4.33 -7.75
C PHE A 146 -5.42 3.64 -7.73
N PRO A 147 -5.55 2.47 -7.10
CA PRO A 147 -6.81 1.73 -7.09
C PRO A 147 -7.90 2.48 -6.31
N VAL A 148 -9.12 2.51 -6.85
CA VAL A 148 -10.26 3.11 -6.15
C VAL A 148 -10.82 2.12 -5.13
N PRO A 149 -11.07 2.55 -3.88
CA PRO A 149 -11.66 1.71 -2.83
C PRO A 149 -12.99 1.07 -3.24
N THR A 150 -13.34 -0.05 -2.63
CA THR A 150 -14.64 -0.71 -2.78
C THR A 150 -15.50 -0.60 -1.54
N THR A 151 -14.90 -0.44 -0.36
CA THR A 151 -15.59 -0.21 0.90
C THR A 151 -16.33 1.12 0.85
N LYS A 152 -17.58 1.12 1.33
CA LYS A 152 -18.49 2.26 1.24
C LYS A 152 -17.90 3.54 1.88
N GLU A 153 -17.42 3.43 3.11
CA GLU A 153 -16.91 4.55 3.90
C GLU A 153 -15.58 5.08 3.34
N ASP A 154 -14.68 4.18 2.96
CA ASP A 154 -13.38 4.51 2.37
C ASP A 154 -13.53 5.13 0.97
N LEU A 155 -14.48 4.65 0.16
CA LEU A 155 -14.80 5.26 -1.14
C LEU A 155 -15.31 6.70 -0.97
N LEU A 156 -16.13 6.97 0.04
CA LEU A 156 -16.61 8.31 0.32
C LEU A 156 -15.46 9.23 0.75
N ASP A 157 -14.68 8.83 1.75
CA ASP A 157 -13.55 9.62 2.25
C ASP A 157 -12.54 9.91 1.13
N PHE A 158 -12.22 8.89 0.34
CA PHE A 158 -11.32 9.00 -0.79
C PHE A 158 -11.88 9.96 -1.85
N ALA A 159 -13.17 9.85 -2.19
CA ALA A 159 -13.81 10.78 -3.14
C ALA A 159 -13.76 12.24 -2.66
N ILE A 160 -14.06 12.50 -1.40
CA ILE A 160 -14.02 13.84 -0.80
C ILE A 160 -12.58 14.38 -0.82
N THR A 161 -11.60 13.56 -0.46
CA THR A 161 -10.18 13.91 -0.47
C THR A 161 -9.73 14.28 -1.88
N MET A 162 -10.06 13.46 -2.89
CA MET A 162 -9.70 13.73 -4.29
C MET A 162 -10.35 15.02 -4.80
N GLN A 163 -11.63 15.23 -4.47
CA GLN A 163 -12.35 16.45 -4.83
C GLN A 163 -11.71 17.70 -4.24
N SER A 164 -11.39 17.66 -2.93
CA SER A 164 -10.75 18.76 -2.22
C SER A 164 -9.41 19.12 -2.85
N LYS A 165 -8.53 18.12 -3.10
CA LYS A 165 -7.23 18.32 -3.77
C LYS A 165 -7.36 18.88 -5.19
N TRP A 166 -8.33 18.38 -5.95
CA TRP A 166 -8.64 18.91 -7.27
C TRP A 166 -9.06 20.39 -7.21
N LYS A 167 -9.98 20.74 -6.30
CA LYS A 167 -10.50 22.11 -6.16
C LYS A 167 -9.46 23.07 -5.58
N SER A 168 -8.60 22.61 -4.67
CA SER A 168 -7.55 23.41 -4.03
C SER A 168 -6.29 23.60 -4.89
N SER A 169 -6.09 22.79 -5.93
CA SER A 169 -4.91 22.90 -6.80
C SER A 169 -4.85 24.27 -7.50
N THR A 170 -3.77 25.00 -7.21
CA THR A 170 -3.55 26.37 -7.72
C THR A 170 -3.15 26.34 -9.19
N GLY A 171 -3.35 27.47 -9.90
CA GLY A 171 -2.99 27.61 -11.32
C GLY A 171 -1.48 27.53 -11.62
N LEU A 172 -0.63 27.38 -10.58
CA LEU A 172 0.81 27.21 -10.68
C LEU A 172 1.20 25.81 -11.18
N GLU A 173 0.30 24.82 -11.09
CA GLU A 173 0.52 23.44 -11.56
C GLU A 173 0.33 23.25 -13.08
N ARG A 174 0.12 24.34 -13.84
CA ARG A 174 -0.14 24.29 -15.29
C ARG A 174 0.98 23.52 -16.01
N GLY A 175 0.62 22.38 -16.61
CA GLY A 175 1.54 21.53 -17.38
C GLY A 175 2.09 20.30 -16.65
N THR A 176 1.88 20.18 -15.34
CA THR A 176 2.31 18.98 -14.57
C THR A 176 1.28 17.85 -14.58
N GLY A 177 0.00 18.19 -14.76
CA GLY A 177 -1.10 17.23 -14.83
C GLY A 177 -1.63 16.75 -13.48
N VAL A 178 -1.11 17.25 -12.34
CA VAL A 178 -1.53 16.84 -10.98
C VAL A 178 -2.99 17.17 -10.73
N LYS A 179 -3.39 18.44 -10.90
CA LYS A 179 -4.79 18.87 -10.90
C LYS A 179 -5.72 17.97 -11.73
N THR A 180 -5.28 17.63 -12.95
CA THR A 180 -6.06 16.81 -13.88
C THR A 180 -6.15 15.36 -13.43
N ALA A 181 -5.10 14.85 -12.78
CA ALA A 181 -5.08 13.51 -12.19
C ALA A 181 -6.06 13.39 -11.02
N TYR A 182 -6.04 14.33 -10.08
CA TYR A 182 -7.01 14.36 -8.97
C TYR A 182 -8.45 14.44 -9.47
N LYS A 183 -8.70 15.27 -10.49
CA LYS A 183 -10.02 15.33 -11.12
C LYS A 183 -10.44 13.97 -11.68
N ALA A 184 -9.59 13.35 -12.50
CA ALA A 184 -9.90 12.06 -13.12
C ALA A 184 -10.16 10.97 -12.07
N LYS A 185 -9.35 10.93 -11.00
CA LYS A 185 -9.54 9.97 -9.91
C LYS A 185 -10.83 10.23 -9.13
N TYR A 186 -11.18 11.49 -8.87
CA TYR A 186 -12.48 11.85 -8.29
C TYR A 186 -13.64 11.35 -9.17
N GLU A 187 -13.59 11.60 -10.48
CA GLU A 187 -14.63 11.15 -11.42
C GLU A 187 -14.78 9.62 -11.41
N GLU A 188 -13.66 8.88 -11.32
CA GLU A 188 -13.67 7.42 -11.18
C GLU A 188 -14.36 6.96 -9.89
N CYS A 189 -14.09 7.64 -8.76
CA CYS A 189 -14.74 7.36 -7.48
C CYS A 189 -16.25 7.57 -7.56
N VAL A 190 -16.68 8.70 -8.15
CA VAL A 190 -18.10 9.02 -8.33
C VAL A 190 -18.78 7.98 -9.22
N ASN A 191 -18.18 7.62 -10.35
CA ASN A 191 -18.75 6.61 -11.26
C ASN A 191 -18.90 5.26 -10.55
N LYS A 192 -17.88 4.85 -9.78
CA LYS A 192 -17.93 3.60 -9.01
C LYS A 192 -19.01 3.66 -7.92
N ALA A 193 -19.13 4.79 -7.20
CA ALA A 193 -20.17 5.00 -6.21
C ALA A 193 -21.58 4.99 -6.84
N GLN A 194 -21.76 5.54 -8.04
CA GLN A 194 -23.04 5.47 -8.76
C GLN A 194 -23.41 4.04 -9.14
N LEU A 195 -22.43 3.21 -9.50
CA LEU A 195 -22.65 1.80 -9.84
C LEU A 195 -22.97 0.94 -8.62
N LEU A 196 -22.25 1.14 -7.50
CA LEU A 196 -22.39 0.32 -6.30
C LEU A 196 -23.47 0.82 -5.33
N PHE A 197 -23.71 2.14 -5.29
CA PHE A 197 -24.54 2.82 -4.28
C PHE A 197 -25.45 3.92 -4.87
N PRO A 198 -26.25 3.64 -5.92
CA PRO A 198 -26.99 4.68 -6.66
C PRO A 198 -27.99 5.49 -5.83
N ASN A 199 -28.62 4.86 -4.83
CA ASN A 199 -29.67 5.48 -3.99
C ASN A 199 -29.24 5.72 -2.55
N ASP A 200 -27.94 5.66 -2.26
CA ASP A 200 -27.45 5.74 -0.89
C ASP A 200 -27.36 7.21 -0.43
N PRO A 201 -28.01 7.58 0.70
CA PRO A 201 -28.01 8.96 1.20
C PRO A 201 -26.60 9.53 1.43
N MET A 202 -25.63 8.68 1.75
CA MET A 202 -24.25 9.08 2.02
C MET A 202 -23.55 9.68 0.79
N PHE A 203 -23.93 9.22 -0.41
CA PHE A 203 -23.31 9.68 -1.67
C PHE A 203 -24.11 10.77 -2.39
N GLN A 204 -25.33 11.10 -1.94
CA GLN A 204 -26.17 12.10 -2.59
C GLN A 204 -25.47 13.45 -2.76
N GLY A 205 -24.84 13.95 -1.69
CA GLY A 205 -24.09 15.21 -1.74
C GLY A 205 -22.93 15.17 -2.74
N VAL A 206 -22.23 14.04 -2.85
CA VAL A 206 -21.13 13.85 -3.81
C VAL A 206 -21.67 13.84 -5.25
N PHE A 207 -22.80 13.18 -5.49
CA PHE A 207 -23.43 13.13 -6.82
C PHE A 207 -23.95 14.50 -7.26
N GLU A 208 -24.61 15.24 -6.38
CA GLU A 208 -25.10 16.60 -6.65
C GLU A 208 -23.95 17.54 -6.99
N GLN A 209 -22.89 17.51 -6.18
CA GLN A 209 -21.70 18.32 -6.44
C GLN A 209 -21.03 17.94 -7.76
N HIS A 210 -20.92 16.65 -8.08
CA HIS A 210 -20.35 16.21 -9.35
C HIS A 210 -21.17 16.71 -10.56
N GLN A 211 -22.50 16.70 -10.47
CA GLN A 211 -23.37 17.27 -11.50
C GLN A 211 -23.21 18.79 -11.60
N ALA A 212 -23.17 19.50 -10.48
CA ALA A 212 -22.94 20.94 -10.44
C ALA A 212 -21.59 21.32 -11.07
N ASP A 213 -20.52 20.58 -10.73
CA ASP A 213 -19.18 20.76 -11.28
C ASP A 213 -19.16 20.54 -12.81
N LYS A 214 -19.87 19.52 -13.31
CA LYS A 214 -20.04 19.29 -14.76
C LYS A 214 -20.78 20.45 -15.44
N LYS A 215 -21.87 20.94 -14.85
CA LYS A 215 -22.63 22.10 -15.36
C LYS A 215 -21.77 23.36 -15.40
N ASN A 216 -21.10 23.70 -14.30
CA ASN A 216 -20.23 24.88 -14.18
C ASN A 216 -19.11 24.85 -15.24
N MET A 217 -18.45 23.70 -15.43
CA MET A 217 -17.42 23.56 -16.45
C MET A 217 -17.96 23.74 -17.88
N SER A 218 -19.19 23.28 -18.15
CA SER A 218 -19.84 23.50 -19.46
C SER A 218 -20.18 24.98 -19.71
N THR A 219 -20.65 25.68 -18.67
CA THR A 219 -20.96 27.11 -18.72
C THR A 219 -19.68 27.93 -18.92
N GLN A 220 -18.62 27.63 -18.17
CA GLN A 220 -17.34 28.31 -18.29
C GLN A 220 -16.73 28.18 -19.69
N LYS A 221 -16.81 27.00 -20.30
CA LYS A 221 -16.36 26.79 -21.69
C LYS A 221 -17.15 27.64 -22.69
N LYS A 222 -18.47 27.74 -22.55
CA LYS A 222 -19.33 28.57 -23.41
C LYS A 222 -18.97 30.05 -23.28
N VAL A 223 -18.81 30.54 -22.05
CA VAL A 223 -18.42 31.94 -21.78
C VAL A 223 -17.06 32.24 -22.41
N LEU A 224 -16.07 31.36 -22.26
CA LEU A 224 -14.75 31.54 -22.86
C LEU A 224 -14.82 31.66 -24.39
N VAL A 225 -15.59 30.80 -25.06
CA VAL A 225 -15.78 30.85 -26.52
C VAL A 225 -16.43 32.16 -26.94
N VAL A 226 -17.47 32.61 -26.23
CA VAL A 226 -18.13 33.90 -26.52
C VAL A 226 -17.16 35.05 -26.35
N CYS A 227 -16.37 35.09 -25.28
CA CYS A 227 -15.36 36.13 -25.07
C CYS A 227 -14.31 36.16 -26.19
N VAL A 228 -13.83 35.00 -26.66
CA VAL A 228 -12.87 34.92 -27.78
C VAL A 228 -13.49 35.45 -29.07
N LEU A 229 -14.74 35.09 -29.38
CA LEU A 229 -15.45 35.58 -30.57
C LEU A 229 -15.64 37.11 -30.54
N VAL A 230 -15.99 37.66 -29.37
CA VAL A 230 -16.12 39.12 -29.19
C VAL A 230 -14.78 39.82 -29.42
N LEU A 231 -13.69 39.30 -28.85
CA LEU A 231 -12.34 39.87 -29.03
C LEU A 231 -11.89 39.83 -30.50
N LEU A 232 -12.14 38.72 -31.21
CA LEU A 232 -11.83 38.57 -32.63
C LEU A 232 -12.64 39.56 -33.49
N PHE A 233 -13.93 39.75 -33.17
CA PHE A 233 -14.78 40.70 -33.87
C PHE A 233 -14.34 42.15 -33.64
N SER A 234 -13.96 42.50 -32.41
CA SER A 234 -13.40 43.83 -32.10
C SER A 234 -12.09 44.09 -32.84
N LEU A 235 -11.18 43.10 -32.91
CA LEU A 235 -9.94 43.17 -33.69
C LEU A 235 -10.22 43.36 -35.19
N PHE A 236 -11.18 42.60 -35.74
CA PHE A 236 -11.58 42.70 -37.13
C PHE A 236 -12.13 44.10 -37.48
N MET A 237 -13.02 44.64 -36.65
CA MET A 237 -13.54 46.00 -36.81
C MET A 237 -12.45 47.06 -36.72
N TYR A 238 -11.48 46.90 -35.81
CA TYR A 238 -10.35 47.81 -35.69
C TYR A 238 -9.46 47.82 -36.96
N ILE A 239 -9.27 46.66 -37.59
CA ILE A 239 -8.53 46.54 -38.85
C ILE A 239 -9.29 47.20 -40.02
N LEU A 240 -10.63 47.08 -40.07
CA LEU A 240 -11.44 47.71 -41.12
C LEU A 240 -11.52 49.24 -41.03
N MET A 241 -11.33 49.81 -39.85
CA MET A 241 -11.39 51.26 -39.62
C MET A 241 -10.04 51.99 -39.82
N LYS A 242 -8.98 51.26 -40.16
CA LYS A 242 -7.63 51.78 -40.44
C LYS A 242 -7.32 51.69 -41.92
#